data_AF-A0AAJ0GIQ4-F1
#
_entry.id   AF-A0AAJ0GIQ4-F1
#
_cell.length_a   1.000
_cell.length_b   1.000
_cell.length_c   1.000
_cell.angle_alpha   90.00
_cell.angle_beta   90.00
_cell.angle_gamma   90.00
#
_symmetry.space_group_name_H-M   'P 1'
#
loop_
_entity.id
_entity.type
_entity.pdbx_description
1 polymer ?
#
loop_
_entity_poly.entity_id
_entity_poly.type
_entity_poly.pdbx_seq_one_letter_code
_entity_poly.pdbx_strand_id
1 'polypeptide(L)'
;MNLWMGSDPEARKEKTNLWIASPILAESHASLAPCSIHVAEFDVLRDEAVAYSELLMKSGTPSRVKIYKGVCHPWGHWDGELEQAKDYVRSTIAHLKEAHSVA
;
A
#
# COMPACT_ATOMS: atom_id res chain seq x y z
N MET A 1 -17.44 -6.49 13.14
CA MET A 1 -17.15 -7.55 12.15
C MET A 1 -16.05 -8.44 12.75
N ASN A 2 -16.32 -9.74 12.93
CA ASN A 2 -15.38 -10.72 13.48
C ASN A 2 -14.56 -11.33 12.32
N LEU A 3 -13.66 -10.53 11.75
CA LEU A 3 -12.80 -10.94 10.64
C LEU A 3 -11.66 -11.88 11.10
N TRP A 4 -10.71 -12.17 10.21
CA TRP A 4 -9.52 -12.99 10.45
C TRP A 4 -8.78 -12.70 11.78
N MET A 5 -8.76 -11.44 12.21
CA MET A 5 -8.12 -11.01 13.46
C MET A 5 -8.87 -11.48 14.73
N GLY A 6 -10.14 -11.87 14.65
CA GLY A 6 -10.97 -12.24 15.81
C GLY A 6 -11.43 -11.02 16.61
N SER A 7 -11.98 -11.26 17.81
CA SER A 7 -12.46 -10.21 18.75
C SER A 7 -11.66 -10.10 20.04
N ASP A 8 -10.86 -11.11 20.36
CA ASP A 8 -10.04 -11.14 21.57
C ASP A 8 -8.83 -10.18 21.45
N PRO A 9 -8.63 -9.24 22.39
CA PRO A 9 -7.55 -8.25 22.32
C PRO A 9 -6.14 -8.84 22.33
N GLU A 10 -5.88 -9.87 23.13
CA GLU A 10 -4.55 -10.46 23.26
C GLU A 10 -4.21 -11.28 22.02
N ALA A 11 -5.15 -12.09 21.54
CA ALA A 11 -5.00 -12.84 20.30
C ALA A 11 -4.81 -11.91 19.09
N ARG A 12 -5.46 -10.74 19.07
CA ARG A 12 -5.24 -9.72 18.03
C ARG A 12 -3.82 -9.18 18.08
N LYS A 13 -3.32 -8.84 19.26
CA LYS A 13 -1.95 -8.34 19.45
C LYS A 13 -0.91 -9.36 19.01
N GLU A 14 -1.12 -10.63 19.32
CA GLU A 14 -0.25 -11.70 18.83
C GLU A 14 -0.29 -11.78 17.30
N LYS A 15 -1.49 -11.78 16.71
CA LYS A 15 -1.66 -11.82 15.26
C LYS A 15 -1.06 -10.62 14.54
N THR A 16 -1.10 -9.41 15.11
CA THR A 16 -0.46 -8.23 14.50
C THR A 16 1.05 -8.37 14.37
N ASN A 17 1.69 -9.25 15.15
CA ASN A 17 3.13 -9.52 15.04
C ASN A 17 3.47 -10.61 14.01
N LEU A 18 2.46 -11.23 13.39
CA LEU A 18 2.68 -12.18 12.31
C LEU A 18 2.89 -11.42 10.99
N TRP A 19 3.87 -11.85 10.19
CA TRP A 19 4.16 -11.20 8.90
C TRP A 19 2.97 -11.20 7.93
N ILE A 20 2.06 -12.18 8.05
CA ILE A 20 0.83 -12.24 7.24
C ILE A 20 -0.15 -11.10 7.56
N ALA A 21 -0.10 -10.56 8.79
CA ALA A 21 -0.87 -9.37 9.19
C ALA A 21 -0.09 -8.08 8.97
N SER A 22 1.23 -8.14 9.20
CA SER A 22 2.16 -7.02 9.12
C SER A 22 3.30 -7.37 8.17
N PRO A 23 3.14 -7.22 6.85
CA PRO A 23 4.10 -7.66 5.83
C PRO A 23 5.51 -7.08 5.99
N ILE A 24 5.64 -5.95 6.68
CA ILE A 24 6.94 -5.36 7.03
C ILE A 24 7.81 -6.28 7.90
N LEU A 25 7.20 -7.23 8.62
CA LEU A 25 7.88 -8.21 9.49
C LEU A 25 8.31 -9.49 8.76
N ALA A 26 8.08 -9.60 7.45
CA ALA A 26 8.53 -10.77 6.69
C ALA A 26 10.07 -10.91 6.77
N GLU A 27 10.57 -12.15 6.76
CA GLU A 27 12.01 -12.43 6.88
C GLU A 27 12.84 -11.88 5.71
N SER A 28 12.22 -11.70 4.54
CA SER A 28 12.86 -11.14 3.36
C SER A 28 11.86 -10.38 2.49
N HIS A 29 12.34 -9.30 1.90
CA HIS A 29 11.62 -8.45 0.94
C HIS A 29 12.33 -8.39 -0.42
N ALA A 30 13.30 -9.27 -0.66
CA ALA A 30 14.03 -9.37 -1.92
C ALA A 30 13.27 -10.19 -2.96
N SER A 31 13.55 -9.95 -4.25
CA SER A 31 12.97 -10.71 -5.38
C SER A 31 11.43 -10.72 -5.43
N LEU A 32 10.79 -9.69 -4.87
CA LEU A 32 9.35 -9.48 -5.03
C LEU A 32 9.07 -8.78 -6.37
N ALA A 33 7.81 -8.80 -6.79
CA ALA A 33 7.37 -8.06 -7.98
C ALA A 33 7.57 -6.54 -7.79
N PRO A 34 7.81 -5.77 -8.86
CA PRO A 34 7.81 -4.32 -8.81
C PRO A 34 6.52 -3.78 -8.18
N CYS A 35 6.65 -2.82 -7.27
CA CYS A 35 5.54 -2.31 -6.48
C CYS A 35 5.22 -0.85 -6.80
N SER A 36 3.92 -0.52 -6.80
CA SER A 36 3.44 0.84 -6.83
C SER A 36 2.47 1.06 -5.68
N ILE A 37 2.88 1.86 -4.70
CA ILE A 37 2.11 2.17 -3.49
C ILE A 37 1.46 3.55 -3.64
N HIS A 38 0.18 3.64 -3.29
CA HIS A 38 -0.63 4.85 -3.42
C HIS A 38 -1.27 5.15 -2.07
N VAL A 39 -1.05 6.33 -1.52
CA VAL A 39 -1.52 6.67 -0.16
C VAL A 39 -2.02 8.11 -0.06
N ALA A 40 -3.01 8.36 0.79
CA ALA A 40 -3.51 9.70 1.05
C ALA A 40 -2.55 10.50 1.95
N GLU A 41 -2.57 11.82 1.85
CA GLU A 41 -1.83 12.72 2.75
C GLU A 41 -2.35 12.66 4.19
N PHE A 42 -3.68 12.59 4.35
CA PHE A 42 -4.37 12.48 5.63
C PHE A 42 -4.84 11.04 5.88
N ASP A 43 -3.89 10.11 5.88
CA ASP A 43 -4.12 8.69 6.12
C ASP A 43 -3.28 8.21 7.31
N VAL A 44 -3.90 7.46 8.23
CA VAL A 44 -3.17 6.83 9.35
C VAL A 44 -2.17 5.78 8.86
N LEU A 45 -2.36 5.26 7.65
CA LEU A 45 -1.48 4.27 7.01
C LEU A 45 -0.38 4.91 6.15
N ARG A 46 -0.25 6.24 6.15
CA ARG A 46 0.72 6.94 5.29
C ARG A 46 2.17 6.58 5.60
N ASP A 47 2.54 6.64 6.87
CA ASP A 47 3.95 6.51 7.25
C ASP A 47 4.43 5.06 7.05
N GLU A 48 3.56 4.07 7.29
CA GLU A 48 3.85 2.66 6.98
C GLU A 48 3.94 2.38 5.48
N ALA A 49 3.15 3.05 4.63
CA ALA A 49 3.27 2.94 3.17
C ALA A 49 4.63 3.43 2.67
N VAL A 50 5.14 4.55 3.22
CA VAL A 50 6.47 5.08 2.92
C VAL A 50 7.55 4.12 3.43
N ALA A 51 7.47 3.69 4.69
CA ALA A 51 8.43 2.78 5.30
C ALA A 51 8.52 1.45 4.54
N TYR A 52 7.38 0.89 4.10
CA TYR A 52 7.36 -0.34 3.32
C TYR A 52 8.01 -0.16 1.95
N SER A 53 7.72 0.94 1.23
CA SER A 53 8.39 1.23 -0.05
C SER A 53 9.90 1.36 0.10
N GLU A 54 10.37 2.03 1.15
CA GLU A 54 11.81 2.15 1.43
C GLU A 54 12.45 0.79 1.75
N LEU A 55 11.75 -0.05 2.50
CA LEU A 55 12.21 -1.41 2.81
C LEU A 55 12.35 -2.24 1.55
N LEU A 56 11.33 -2.25 0.68
CA LEU A 56 11.38 -2.95 -0.61
C LEU A 56 12.60 -2.50 -1.44
N MET A 57 12.80 -1.18 -1.57
CA MET A 57 13.94 -0.62 -2.30
C MET A 57 15.29 -1.02 -1.69
N LYS A 58 15.43 -0.99 -0.36
CA LYS A 58 16.64 -1.43 0.35
C LYS A 58 16.93 -2.92 0.14
N SER A 59 15.90 -3.73 -0.03
CA SER A 59 15.99 -5.17 -0.34
C SER A 59 16.17 -5.48 -1.83
N GLY A 60 16.32 -4.47 -2.69
CA GLY A 60 16.52 -4.63 -4.13
C GLY A 60 15.24 -4.90 -4.93
N THR A 61 14.06 -4.81 -4.29
CA THR A 61 12.76 -4.87 -4.97
C THR A 61 12.37 -3.48 -5.45
N PRO A 62 12.13 -3.26 -6.76
CA PRO A 62 11.68 -1.98 -7.27
C PRO A 62 10.35 -1.56 -6.64
N SER A 63 10.29 -0.36 -6.07
CA SER A 63 9.08 0.19 -5.47
C SER A 63 9.02 1.70 -5.64
N ARG A 64 7.80 2.23 -5.74
CA ARG A 64 7.51 3.66 -5.68
C ARG A 64 6.31 3.91 -4.79
N VAL A 65 6.28 5.08 -4.15
CA VAL A 65 5.14 5.55 -3.38
C VAL A 65 4.68 6.91 -3.91
N LYS A 66 3.37 7.07 -4.09
CA LYS A 66 2.73 8.35 -4.44
C LYS A 66 1.77 8.77 -3.35
N ILE A 67 2.01 9.96 -2.79
CA ILE A 67 1.16 10.57 -1.77
C ILE A 67 0.18 11.54 -2.46
N TYR A 68 -1.11 11.29 -2.30
CA TYR A 68 -2.20 12.10 -2.84
C TYR A 68 -2.56 13.20 -1.83
N LYS A 69 -2.26 14.45 -2.19
CA LYS A 69 -2.46 15.61 -1.30
C LYS A 69 -3.93 16.00 -1.15
N GLY A 70 -4.30 16.45 0.04
CA GLY A 70 -5.62 17.02 0.34
C GLY A 70 -6.73 15.99 0.56
N VAL A 71 -6.42 14.69 0.62
CA VAL A 71 -7.43 13.62 0.69
C VAL A 71 -7.17 12.65 1.85
N CYS A 72 -8.22 11.99 2.30
CA CYS A 72 -8.21 10.97 3.34
C CYS A 72 -8.44 9.56 2.76
N HIS A 73 -8.19 8.51 3.54
CA HIS A 73 -8.10 7.10 3.11
C HIS A 73 -9.08 6.60 2.01
N PRO A 74 -10.40 6.84 2.05
CA PRO A 74 -11.29 6.29 1.03
C PRO A 74 -11.24 6.99 -0.34
N TRP A 75 -10.36 7.98 -0.55
CA TRP A 75 -10.34 8.87 -1.72
C TRP A 75 -10.39 8.15 -3.07
N GLY A 76 -9.69 7.02 -3.19
CA GLY A 76 -9.58 6.26 -4.44
C GLY A 76 -10.92 5.80 -5.01
N HIS A 77 -11.97 5.73 -4.19
CA HIS A 77 -13.34 5.33 -4.61
C HIS A 77 -14.18 6.49 -5.15
N TRP A 78 -13.67 7.72 -5.18
CA TRP A 78 -14.43 8.93 -5.53
C TRP A 78 -13.96 9.57 -6.85
N ASP A 79 -13.63 8.74 -7.85
CA ASP A 79 -13.12 9.17 -9.16
C ASP A 79 -14.15 9.89 -10.05
N GLY A 80 -15.43 9.89 -9.67
CA GLY A 80 -16.44 10.77 -10.27
C GLY A 80 -16.22 12.26 -9.95
N GLU A 81 -15.74 12.58 -8.74
CA GLU A 81 -15.71 13.94 -8.20
C GLU A 81 -14.28 14.46 -7.96
N LEU A 82 -13.38 13.63 -7.44
CA LEU A 82 -12.05 14.05 -7.02
C LEU A 82 -11.00 13.86 -8.11
N GLU A 83 -10.24 14.92 -8.39
CA GLU A 83 -9.11 14.84 -9.32
C GLU A 83 -8.01 13.89 -8.84
N GLN A 84 -7.77 13.82 -7.52
CA GLN A 84 -6.81 12.88 -6.93
C GLN A 84 -7.21 11.41 -7.18
N ALA A 85 -8.51 11.12 -7.17
CA ALA A 85 -9.02 9.78 -7.45
C ALA A 85 -8.90 9.43 -8.93
N LYS A 86 -9.19 10.39 -9.83
CA LYS A 86 -8.93 10.24 -11.27
C LYS A 86 -7.45 10.03 -11.57
N ASP A 87 -6.58 10.79 -10.93
CA ASP A 87 -5.12 10.64 -11.02
C ASP A 87 -4.64 9.30 -10.44
N TYR A 88 -5.27 8.81 -9.37
CA TYR A 88 -5.04 7.45 -8.86
C TYR A 88 -5.32 6.39 -9.93
N VAL A 89 -6.50 6.40 -10.55
CA VAL A 89 -6.86 5.48 -11.64
C VAL A 89 -5.87 5.55 -12.80
N ARG A 90 -5.55 6.77 -13.27
CA ARG A 90 -4.58 6.98 -14.37
C ARG A 90 -3.19 6.45 -14.03
N SER A 91 -2.71 6.73 -12.82
CA SER A 91 -1.40 6.28 -12.35
C SER A 91 -1.35 4.75 -12.28
N THR A 92 -2.37 4.11 -11.70
CA THR A 92 -2.46 2.64 -11.62
C THR A 92 -2.44 2.00 -13.00
N ILE A 93 -3.20 2.53 -13.97
CA ILE A 93 -3.20 2.02 -15.35
C ILE A 93 -1.82 2.14 -16.00
N ALA A 94 -1.18 3.31 -15.90
CA ALA A 94 0.15 3.54 -16.47
C ALA A 94 1.18 2.57 -15.88
N HIS A 95 1.12 2.37 -14.58
CA HIS A 95 2.00 1.49 -13.82
C HIS A 95 1.82 0.01 -14.15
N LEU A 96 0.58 -0.44 -14.38
CA LEU A 96 0.31 -1.80 -14.84
C LEU A 96 0.80 -2.02 -16.28
N LYS A 97 0.61 -1.05 -17.18
CA LYS A 97 1.14 -1.12 -18.54
C LYS A 97 2.66 -1.24 -18.56
N GLU A 98 3.34 -0.42 -17.77
CA GLU A 98 4.80 -0.47 -17.58
C GLU A 98 5.25 -1.86 -17.09
N ALA A 99 4.59 -2.39 -16.05
CA ALA A 99 4.95 -3.69 -15.47
C ALA A 99 4.76 -4.87 -16.45
N HIS A 100 3.84 -4.75 -17.41
CA HIS A 100 3.48 -5.82 -18.34
C HIS A 100 3.95 -5.60 -19.78
N SER A 101 4.76 -4.57 -20.05
CA SER A 101 5.26 -4.24 -21.39
C SER A 101 4.16 -4.08 -22.47
N VAL A 102 2.94 -3.71 -22.07
CA VAL A 102 1.88 -3.38 -23.02
C VAL A 102 2.00 -1.88 -23.34
N ALA A 103 2.87 -1.58 -24.29
CA ALA A 103 2.98 -0.24 -24.89
C ALA A 103 1.75 0.07 -25.74
#